data_AF-A0A1E5JQX4-F1
#
_entry.id   AF-A0A1E5JQX4-F1
#
_cell.length_a   1.000
_cell.length_b   1.000
_cell.length_c   1.000
_cell.angle_alpha   90.00
_cell.angle_beta   90.00
_cell.angle_gamma   90.00
#
_symmetry.space_group_name_H-M   'P 1'
#
loop_
_entity.id
_entity.type
_entity.pdbx_description
1 polymer ?
#
loop_
_entity_poly.entity_id
_entity_poly.type
_entity_poly.pdbx_seq_one_letter_code
_entity_poly.pdbx_strand_id
1 'polypeptide(L)'
;MQNKLTVLMAQINPLCALTSNRDQIIEIIKSKQAAHNVILFPELALTGYPPEDLLFRREFQQAVAEHLKQIQTEIKDCYVLVGHPSMREQRLYNSVSIFIEAKKLQNITSKIYRTIKFLMKHVILPPEKKIHVFWK
;
A
#
# COMPACT_ATOMS: atom_id res chain seq x y z
N MET A 1 -5.41 32.77 11.24
CA MET A 1 -6.34 31.62 11.29
C MET A 1 -5.52 30.35 11.15
N GLN A 2 -5.62 29.41 12.09
CA GLN A 2 -4.98 28.10 11.97
C GLN A 2 -5.88 27.20 11.12
N ASN A 3 -5.42 26.78 9.95
CA ASN A 3 -6.14 25.78 9.16
C ASN A 3 -5.98 24.42 9.86
N LYS A 4 -7.08 23.88 10.38
CA LYS A 4 -7.10 22.57 11.02
C LYS A 4 -7.07 21.48 9.96
N LEU A 5 -5.98 20.72 9.90
CA LEU A 5 -5.86 19.53 9.07
C LEU A 5 -6.28 18.29 9.87
N THR A 6 -7.26 17.53 9.35
CA THR A 6 -7.74 16.28 9.97
C THR A 6 -7.28 15.09 9.14
N VAL A 7 -6.55 14.16 9.77
CA VAL A 7 -5.97 12.98 9.12
C VAL A 7 -6.53 11.72 9.77
N LEU A 8 -7.03 10.79 8.96
CA LEU A 8 -7.41 9.45 9.38
C LEU A 8 -6.28 8.47 9.03
N MET A 9 -5.80 7.73 10.02
CA MET A 9 -4.98 6.53 9.81
C MET A 9 -5.90 5.31 9.79
N ALA A 10 -6.24 4.83 8.61
CA ALA A 10 -7.16 3.72 8.39
C ALA A 10 -6.47 2.38 8.62
N GLN A 11 -6.30 1.98 9.88
CA GLN A 11 -5.71 0.71 10.23
C GLN A 11 -6.66 -0.44 9.83
N ILE A 12 -6.20 -1.27 8.90
CA ILE A 12 -6.90 -2.47 8.42
C ILE A 12 -5.99 -3.69 8.54
N ASN A 13 -6.58 -4.89 8.50
CA ASN A 13 -5.85 -6.15 8.46
C ASN A 13 -6.02 -6.78 7.06
N PRO A 14 -5.18 -6.41 6.09
CA PRO A 14 -5.36 -6.83 4.72
C PRO A 14 -5.05 -8.32 4.56
N LEU A 15 -5.94 -9.03 3.87
CA LEU A 15 -5.76 -10.43 3.50
C LEU A 15 -4.93 -10.53 2.21
N CYS A 16 -4.43 -11.72 1.86
CA CYS A 16 -3.86 -11.97 0.52
C CYS A 16 -4.98 -12.10 -0.56
N ALA A 17 -5.97 -11.19 -0.53
CA ALA A 17 -7.14 -11.20 -1.39
C ALA A 17 -7.48 -9.77 -1.86
N LEU A 18 -7.09 -9.44 -3.09
CA LEU A 18 -7.24 -8.11 -3.70
C LEU A 18 -8.65 -7.53 -3.60
N THR A 19 -9.66 -8.35 -3.94
CA THR A 19 -11.07 -7.93 -3.96
C THR A 19 -11.56 -7.56 -2.58
N SER A 20 -11.29 -8.39 -1.57
CA SER A 20 -11.72 -8.15 -0.19
C SER A 20 -11.08 -6.89 0.39
N ASN A 21 -9.76 -6.72 0.18
CA ASN A 21 -9.06 -5.53 0.63
C ASN A 21 -9.56 -4.26 -0.06
N ARG A 22 -9.80 -4.32 -1.38
CA ARG A 22 -10.39 -3.21 -2.14
C ARG A 22 -11.73 -2.80 -1.52
N ASP A 23 -12.62 -3.75 -1.26
CA ASP A 23 -13.95 -3.47 -0.74
C ASP A 23 -13.89 -2.80 0.63
N GLN A 24 -13.02 -3.30 1.51
CA GLN A 24 -12.78 -2.69 2.81
C GLN A 24 -12.21 -1.25 2.69
N ILE A 25 -11.27 -1.02 1.76
CA ILE A 25 -10.73 0.32 1.48
C ILE A 25 -11.85 1.26 1.00
N ILE A 26 -12.68 0.82 0.05
CA ILE A 26 -13.79 1.60 -0.49
C ILE A 26 -14.81 1.94 0.60
N GLU A 27 -15.16 0.98 1.47
CA GLU A 27 -16.08 1.20 2.58
C GLU A 27 -15.57 2.29 3.54
N ILE A 28 -14.29 2.25 3.89
CA ILE A 28 -13.66 3.26 4.75
C ILE A 28 -13.65 4.63 4.06
N ILE A 29 -13.30 4.70 2.77
CA ILE A 29 -13.32 5.96 2.01
C ILE A 29 -14.73 6.54 2.00
N LYS A 30 -15.75 5.75 1.65
CA LYS A 30 -17.16 6.19 1.62
C LYS A 30 -17.63 6.72 2.96
N SER A 31 -17.29 6.05 4.06
CA SER A 31 -17.76 6.42 5.39
C SER A 31 -16.98 7.57 6.04
N LYS A 32 -15.74 7.85 5.63
CA LYS A 32 -14.85 8.78 6.35
C LYS A 32 -14.43 10.02 5.56
N GLN A 33 -14.56 10.02 4.23
CA GLN A 33 -14.05 11.12 3.39
C GLN A 33 -14.66 12.49 3.69
N ALA A 34 -15.92 12.55 4.13
CA ALA A 34 -16.58 13.82 4.46
C ALA A 34 -16.08 14.46 5.77
N ALA A 35 -15.44 13.68 6.64
CA ALA A 35 -15.01 14.11 7.98
C ALA A 35 -13.50 14.35 8.10
N HIS A 36 -12.72 13.99 7.08
CA HIS A 36 -11.26 14.03 7.12
C HIS A 36 -10.72 14.64 5.84
N ASN A 37 -9.64 15.41 5.96
CA ASN A 37 -8.96 15.97 4.78
C ASN A 37 -8.06 14.92 4.12
N VAL A 38 -7.53 13.98 4.89
CA VAL A 38 -6.62 12.92 4.42
C VAL A 38 -7.02 11.57 5.03
N ILE A 39 -7.05 10.53 4.22
CA ILE A 39 -7.17 9.13 4.64
C ILE A 39 -5.92 8.38 4.20
N LEU A 40 -5.20 7.79 5.15
CA LEU A 40 -3.98 7.03 4.94
C LEU A 40 -4.22 5.54 5.22
N PHE A 41 -3.94 4.68 4.25
CA PHE A 41 -3.94 3.24 4.43
C PHE A 41 -2.51 2.69 4.65
N PRO A 42 -2.38 1.52 5.31
CA PRO A 42 -1.10 0.86 5.55
C PRO A 42 -0.30 0.53 4.29
N GLU A 43 0.96 0.17 4.49
CA GLU A 43 1.79 -0.46 3.46
C GLU A 43 1.10 -1.69 2.87
N LEU A 44 1.13 -1.80 1.53
CA LEU A 44 0.54 -2.92 0.78
C LEU A 44 -0.93 -3.21 1.16
N ALA A 45 -1.67 -2.22 1.66
CA ALA A 45 -3.08 -2.35 2.07
C ALA A 45 -3.97 -2.99 0.99
N LEU A 46 -3.70 -2.73 -0.29
CA LEU A 46 -4.48 -3.33 -1.37
C LEU A 46 -4.19 -4.82 -1.57
N THR A 47 -2.94 -5.25 -1.45
CA THR A 47 -2.55 -6.65 -1.75
C THR A 47 -2.46 -7.55 -0.53
N GLY A 48 -2.30 -6.98 0.66
CA GLY A 48 -1.84 -7.71 1.83
C GLY A 48 -0.38 -8.15 1.71
N TYR A 49 0.09 -8.83 2.75
CA TYR A 49 1.45 -9.36 2.83
C TYR A 49 1.44 -10.80 3.39
N PRO A 50 2.30 -11.72 2.90
CA PRO A 50 3.17 -11.63 1.72
C PRO A 50 2.47 -12.10 0.44
N PRO A 51 2.60 -11.41 -0.71
CA PRO A 51 2.09 -11.92 -1.98
C PRO A 51 3.09 -12.85 -2.73
N GLU A 52 4.19 -13.26 -2.08
CA GLU A 52 5.22 -14.17 -2.61
C GLU A 52 5.56 -13.93 -4.10
N ASP A 53 5.56 -14.97 -4.93
CA ASP A 53 5.90 -14.91 -6.37
C ASP A 53 4.84 -14.22 -7.22
N LEU A 54 3.62 -14.00 -6.70
CA LEU A 54 2.53 -13.35 -7.45
C LEU A 54 2.91 -11.92 -7.84
N LEU A 55 3.76 -11.25 -7.05
CA LEU A 55 4.23 -9.89 -7.31
C LEU A 55 4.95 -9.74 -8.66
N PHE A 56 5.56 -10.80 -9.18
CA PHE A 56 6.29 -10.76 -10.45
C PHE A 56 5.40 -11.10 -11.66
N ARG A 57 4.18 -11.60 -11.42
CA ARG A 57 3.24 -11.95 -12.50
C ARG A 57 2.62 -10.69 -13.08
N ARG A 58 2.61 -10.59 -14.41
CA ARG A 58 2.06 -9.43 -15.14
C ARG A 58 0.57 -9.26 -14.87
N GLU A 59 -0.14 -10.37 -14.79
CA GLU A 59 -1.58 -10.45 -14.53
C GLU A 59 -1.90 -9.88 -13.14
N PHE A 60 -1.06 -10.16 -12.15
CA PHE A 60 -1.22 -9.62 -10.81
C PHE A 60 -1.02 -8.10 -10.78
N GLN A 61 -0.02 -7.59 -11.50
CA GLN A 61 0.21 -6.14 -11.61
C GLN A 61 -0.95 -5.44 -12.32
N GLN A 62 -1.55 -6.08 -13.33
CA GLN A 62 -2.75 -5.59 -14.00
C GLN A 62 -3.95 -5.55 -13.04
N ALA A 63 -4.18 -6.63 -12.29
CA ALA A 63 -5.25 -6.69 -11.29
C ALA A 63 -5.10 -5.60 -10.21
N VAL A 64 -3.88 -5.35 -9.71
CA VAL A 64 -3.60 -4.25 -8.78
C VAL A 64 -3.99 -2.91 -9.40
N ALA A 65 -3.61 -2.65 -10.66
CA ALA A 65 -3.93 -1.40 -11.34
C ALA A 65 -5.45 -1.21 -11.54
N GLU A 66 -6.17 -2.28 -11.89
CA GLU A 66 -7.62 -2.26 -12.03
C GLU A 66 -8.32 -1.96 -10.71
N HIS A 67 -7.91 -2.59 -9.62
CA HIS A 67 -8.47 -2.34 -8.30
C HIS A 67 -8.16 -0.93 -7.79
N LEU A 68 -6.96 -0.39 -8.06
CA LEU A 68 -6.66 1.01 -7.77
C LEU A 68 -7.58 1.96 -8.53
N LYS A 69 -7.93 1.65 -9.78
CA LYS A 69 -8.86 2.46 -10.57
C LYS A 69 -10.28 2.40 -9.98
N GLN A 70 -10.71 1.25 -9.47
CA GLN A 70 -12.00 1.12 -8.77
C GLN A 70 -12.02 1.90 -7.46
N ILE A 71 -10.92 1.90 -6.70
CA ILE A 71 -10.81 2.74 -5.50
C ILE A 71 -10.85 4.22 -5.88
N GLN A 72 -10.13 4.60 -6.93
CA GLN A 72 -10.08 5.98 -7.42
C GLN A 72 -11.47 6.55 -7.71
N THR A 73 -12.38 5.77 -8.30
CA THR A 73 -13.72 6.25 -8.66
C THR A 73 -14.61 6.59 -7.45
N GLU A 74 -14.24 6.18 -6.24
CA GLU A 74 -15.03 6.36 -5.02
C GLU A 74 -14.61 7.58 -4.19
N ILE A 75 -13.58 8.29 -4.64
CA ILE A 75 -12.95 9.41 -3.93
C ILE A 75 -13.49 10.73 -4.45
N LYS A 76 -14.03 11.56 -3.56
CA LYS A 76 -14.60 12.86 -3.89
C LYS A 76 -13.82 13.98 -3.22
N ASP A 77 -13.93 14.09 -1.90
CA ASP A 77 -13.67 15.36 -1.19
C ASP A 77 -12.42 15.34 -0.30
N CYS A 78 -11.61 14.28 -0.36
CA CYS A 78 -10.41 14.14 0.47
C CYS A 78 -9.21 13.55 -0.28
N TYR A 79 -8.02 13.75 0.27
CA TYR A 79 -6.82 13.04 -0.18
C TYR A 79 -6.85 11.60 0.34
N VAL A 80 -6.61 10.64 -0.54
CA VAL A 80 -6.50 9.22 -0.14
C VAL A 80 -5.18 8.64 -0.57
N LEU A 81 -4.50 7.99 0.36
CA LEU A 81 -3.20 7.36 0.16
C LEU A 81 -3.34 5.85 0.35
N VAL A 82 -3.13 5.08 -0.73
CA VAL A 82 -3.28 3.61 -0.71
C VAL A 82 -1.95 2.94 -1.01
N GLY A 83 -1.49 2.08 -0.08
CA GLY A 83 -0.30 1.26 -0.25
C GLY A 83 -0.54 0.07 -1.19
N HIS A 84 0.35 -0.13 -2.17
CA HIS A 84 0.30 -1.22 -3.13
C HIS A 84 1.69 -1.51 -3.74
N PRO A 85 1.94 -2.70 -4.31
CA PRO A 85 3.18 -2.94 -5.04
C PRO A 85 3.15 -2.23 -6.40
N SER A 86 4.30 -1.81 -6.91
CA SER A 86 4.44 -1.38 -8.30
C SER A 86 5.73 -1.88 -8.92
N MET A 87 5.70 -2.08 -10.24
CA MET A 87 6.86 -2.49 -11.03
C MET A 87 7.42 -1.29 -11.80
N ARG A 88 8.71 -1.01 -11.66
CA ARG A 88 9.44 -0.01 -12.46
C ARG A 88 10.78 -0.61 -12.89
N GLU A 89 11.11 -0.56 -14.18
CA GLU A 89 12.39 -1.07 -14.70
C GLU A 89 12.68 -2.51 -14.25
N GLN A 90 11.66 -3.39 -14.29
CA GLN A 90 11.73 -4.79 -13.84
C GLN A 90 12.08 -4.99 -12.35
N ARG A 91 11.96 -3.92 -11.54
CA ARG A 91 12.13 -3.96 -10.09
C ARG A 91 10.81 -3.69 -9.39
N LEU A 92 10.60 -4.42 -8.30
CA LEU A 92 9.42 -4.29 -7.46
C LEU A 92 9.64 -3.23 -6.37
N TYR A 93 8.64 -2.38 -6.18
CA TYR A 93 8.64 -1.28 -5.21
C TYR A 93 7.40 -1.35 -4.32
N ASN A 94 7.58 -0.98 -3.06
CA ASN A 94 6.45 -0.65 -2.20
C ASN A 94 6.07 0.79 -2.55
N SER A 95 4.82 0.98 -2.93
CA SER A 95 4.35 2.22 -3.51
C SER A 95 3.10 2.69 -2.81
N VAL A 96 2.89 4.00 -2.84
CA VAL A 96 1.68 4.64 -2.38
C VAL A 96 1.12 5.47 -3.53
N SER A 97 -0.12 5.18 -3.91
CA SER A 97 -0.88 6.03 -4.82
C SER A 97 -1.63 7.09 -4.03
N ILE A 98 -1.50 8.35 -4.46
CA ILE A 98 -2.19 9.50 -3.88
C ILE A 98 -3.30 9.94 -4.84
N PHE A 99 -4.51 10.04 -4.32
CA PHE A 99 -5.71 10.41 -5.06
C PHE A 99 -6.38 11.67 -4.46
N ILE A 100 -7.01 12.47 -5.32
CA ILE A 100 -7.93 13.56 -4.97
C ILE A 100 -9.03 13.65 -6.03
N GLU A 101 -10.29 13.92 -5.68
CA GLU A 101 -11.38 14.19 -6.66
C GLU A 101 -11.44 13.19 -7.84
N ALA A 102 -11.40 11.90 -7.52
CA ALA A 102 -11.34 10.80 -8.51
C ALA A 102 -10.19 10.88 -9.53
N LYS A 103 -9.14 11.66 -9.25
CA LYS A 103 -7.90 11.76 -10.03
C LYS A 103 -6.73 11.21 -9.22
N LYS A 104 -5.89 10.43 -9.88
CA LYS A 104 -4.59 10.04 -9.33
C LYS A 104 -3.60 11.18 -9.54
N LEU A 105 -3.14 11.80 -8.46
CA LEU A 105 -2.18 12.89 -8.51
C LEU A 105 -0.76 12.36 -8.72
N GLN A 106 -0.39 11.34 -7.97
CA GLN A 106 0.99 10.87 -7.93
C GLN A 106 1.06 9.41 -7.50
N ASN A 107 2.14 8.74 -7.93
CA ASN A 107 2.56 7.46 -7.38
C ASN A 107 3.96 7.64 -6.79
N ILE A 108 4.06 7.55 -5.46
CA ILE A 108 5.34 7.64 -4.75
C ILE A 108 5.83 6.22 -4.51
N THR A 109 7.04 5.93 -4.96
CA THR A 109 7.65 4.60 -4.85
C THR A 109 8.82 4.65 -3.90
N SER A 110 8.85 3.74 -2.93
CA SER A 110 10.04 3.44 -2.15
C SER A 110 10.55 2.06 -2.54
N LYS A 111 11.87 1.94 -2.69
CA LYS A 111 12.49 0.65 -3.00
C LYS A 111 12.08 -0.32 -1.90
N ILE A 112 11.53 -1.49 -2.26
CA ILE A 112 11.47 -2.59 -1.29
C ILE A 112 12.94 -2.86 -0.94
N TYR A 113 13.35 -2.37 0.23
CA TYR A 113 14.64 -2.72 0.76
C TYR A 113 14.62 -4.25 0.85
N ARG A 114 15.65 -4.87 0.29
CA ARG A 114 15.94 -6.31 0.37
C ARG A 114 15.92 -6.86 1.80
N THR A 115 15.70 -6.05 2.83
CA THR A 115 15.44 -6.43 4.21
C THR A 115 14.18 -7.30 4.37
N ILE A 116 13.17 -7.21 3.50
CA ILE A 116 12.07 -8.21 3.52
C ILE A 116 12.48 -9.54 2.86
N LYS A 117 13.63 -9.59 2.17
CA LYS A 117 14.32 -10.86 1.85
C LYS A 117 15.04 -11.44 3.09
N PHE A 118 15.25 -10.63 4.13
CA PHE A 118 15.88 -11.05 5.39
C PHE A 118 14.87 -11.81 6.26
N LEU A 119 13.64 -11.31 6.44
CA LEU A 119 12.59 -12.04 7.17
C LEU A 119 12.16 -13.35 6.46
N MET A 120 12.25 -13.43 5.13
CA MET A 120 11.97 -14.66 4.37
C MET A 120 13.10 -15.71 4.39
N LYS A 121 14.30 -15.40 4.90
CA LYS A 121 15.44 -16.35 4.94
C LYS A 121 15.66 -17.04 6.30
N HIS A 122 14.87 -16.74 7.32
CA HIS A 122 15.10 -17.24 8.68
C HIS A 122 14.46 -18.58 9.01
N VAL A 123 13.89 -19.31 8.04
CA VAL A 123 13.40 -20.68 8.30
C VAL A 123 14.52 -21.72 8.20
N ILE A 124 15.62 -21.49 7.48
CA ILE A 124 16.79 -22.38 7.53
C ILE A 124 18.05 -21.58 7.19
N LEU A 125 18.89 -21.22 8.17
CA LEU A 125 20.33 -21.08 7.94
C LEU A 125 21.15 -21.47 9.20
N PRO A 126 22.32 -22.11 9.01
CA PRO A 126 23.27 -22.52 10.05
C PRO A 126 23.90 -21.31 10.75
N PRO A 127 24.58 -21.49 11.91
CA PRO A 127 25.10 -20.37 12.67
C PRO A 127 26.20 -19.66 11.86
N GLU A 128 26.49 -18.43 12.27
CA GLU A 128 27.69 -17.66 11.87
C GLU A 128 27.44 -16.61 10.77
N LYS A 129 26.80 -15.50 11.16
CA LYS A 129 27.37 -14.13 11.03
C LYS A 129 26.45 -13.09 11.68
N LYS A 130 26.96 -12.42 12.72
CA LYS A 130 26.30 -11.34 13.45
C LYS A 130 26.13 -10.11 12.54
N ILE A 131 24.94 -9.49 12.56
CA ILE A 131 24.70 -8.17 11.98
C ILE A 131 24.36 -7.21 13.11
N HIS A 132 25.17 -6.16 13.27
CA HIS A 132 24.90 -5.05 14.17
C HIS A 132 23.93 -4.07 13.49
N VAL A 133 22.85 -3.72 14.19
CA VAL A 133 21.91 -2.68 13.78
C VAL A 133 21.95 -1.58 14.83
N PHE A 134 22.34 -0.37 14.42
CA PHE A 134 22.20 0.84 15.22
C PHE A 134 20.91 1.55 14.80
N TRP A 135 20.02 1.78 15.77
CA TRP A 135 18.95 2.76 15.65
C TRP A 135 19.47 4.09 16.21
N LYS A 136 19.20 5.19 15.52
CA LYS A 136 19.30 6.54 16.06
C LYS A 136 17.91 7.15 16.10
#